data_AF-A0A2I1D1S3-F1
#
_entry.id   AF-A0A2I1D1S3-F1
#
_cell.length_a   1.000
_cell.length_b   1.000
_cell.length_c   1.000
_cell.angle_alpha   90.00
_cell.angle_beta   90.00
_cell.angle_gamma   90.00
#
_symmetry.space_group_name_H-M   'P 1'
#
loop_
_entity.id
_entity.type
_entity.pdbx_description
1 polymer ?
#
loop_
_entity_poly.entity_id
_entity_poly.type
_entity_poly.pdbx_seq_one_letter_code
_entity_poly.pdbx_strand_id
1 'polypeptide(L)'
;MEPADPFLQVQADVLTTLQTSRPLFSSYLRIRSLAKSPTNPELQQSRSELETNLTDLSADLDDLIESVRAVEQDPYRYGLELEEVSRRRQLVNDVGAEVENMRLELQRAVSTADHQHNAGLPNPADFADDSEGEEEGLGGGGRGDHYAAMEQQRQVELMHEQDEQLDGVFRTVGNLRDQANDMGRELEEQAVMIGEVDTLAERVGGKLQGGMARLKHIVRKNEDSYSSFCIALLIFVLVLLLILVIAL
;
A
#
# COMPACT_ATOMS: atom_id res chain seq x y z
N MET A 1 22.42 -5.21 -23.21
CA MET A 1 21.49 -5.17 -22.06
C MET A 1 20.42 -4.20 -22.50
N GLU A 2 19.21 -4.67 -22.79
CA GLU A 2 18.11 -3.72 -22.98
C GLU A 2 17.89 -2.98 -21.64
N PRO A 3 17.66 -1.65 -21.67
CA PRO A 3 17.33 -0.93 -20.45
C PRO A 3 16.08 -1.57 -19.84
N ALA A 4 16.14 -1.92 -18.56
CA ALA A 4 14.99 -2.45 -17.84
C ALA A 4 13.85 -1.43 -17.89
N ASP A 5 12.64 -1.89 -18.19
CA ASP A 5 11.48 -1.01 -18.27
C ASP A 5 11.20 -0.38 -16.89
N PRO A 6 11.31 0.95 -16.74
CA PRO A 6 11.10 1.62 -15.46
C PRO A 6 9.67 1.42 -14.93
N PHE A 7 8.69 1.15 -15.81
CA PHE A 7 7.33 0.83 -15.40
C PHE A 7 7.29 -0.39 -14.47
N LEU A 8 8.04 -1.44 -14.80
CA LEU A 8 8.03 -2.70 -14.03
C LEU A 8 8.64 -2.52 -12.64
N GLN A 9 9.58 -1.58 -12.49
CA GLN A 9 10.18 -1.26 -11.21
C GLN A 9 9.17 -0.54 -10.31
N VAL A 10 8.57 0.54 -10.81
CA VAL A 10 7.54 1.29 -10.06
C VAL A 10 6.32 0.41 -9.77
N GLN A 11 5.93 -0.47 -10.69
CA GLN A 11 4.91 -1.48 -10.45
C GLN A 11 5.25 -2.36 -9.23
N ALA A 12 6.49 -2.86 -9.13
CA ALA A 12 6.90 -3.70 -8.02
C ALA A 12 6.89 -2.94 -6.69
N ASP A 13 7.31 -1.67 -6.70
CA ASP A 13 7.31 -0.80 -5.54
C ASP A 13 5.87 -0.51 -5.07
N VAL A 14 4.96 -0.16 -5.99
CA VAL A 14 3.53 0.05 -5.72
C VAL A 14 2.88 -1.20 -5.13
N LEU A 15 3.14 -2.37 -5.71
CA LEU A 15 2.59 -3.63 -5.21
C LEU A 15 3.12 -3.96 -3.80
N THR A 16 4.40 -3.67 -3.53
CA THR A 16 5.00 -3.86 -2.20
C THR A 16 4.37 -2.92 -1.17
N THR A 17 4.23 -1.64 -1.50
CA THR A 17 3.58 -0.66 -0.62
C THR A 17 2.10 -0.96 -0.42
N LEU A 18 1.41 -1.50 -1.42
CA LEU A 18 0.03 -1.95 -1.29
C LEU A 18 -0.09 -3.16 -0.33
N GLN A 19 0.83 -4.12 -0.43
CA GLN A 19 0.90 -5.27 0.47
C GLN A 19 1.12 -4.88 1.93
N THR A 20 1.89 -3.81 2.20
CA THR A 20 2.07 -3.31 3.58
C THR A 20 0.89 -2.43 4.04
N SER A 21 0.21 -1.75 3.12
CA SER A 21 -0.93 -0.87 3.44
C SER A 21 -2.22 -1.63 3.79
N ARG A 22 -2.48 -2.78 3.15
CA ARG A 22 -3.64 -3.64 3.45
C ARG A 22 -3.76 -4.06 4.93
N PRO A 23 -2.72 -4.63 5.58
CA PRO A 23 -2.81 -5.01 6.98
C PRO A 23 -2.91 -3.79 7.91
N LEU A 24 -2.29 -2.65 7.55
CA LEU A 24 -2.44 -1.40 8.30
C LEU A 24 -3.89 -0.90 8.26
N PHE A 25 -4.54 -0.96 7.08
CA PHE A 25 -5.94 -0.61 6.92
C PHE A 25 -6.86 -1.54 7.73
N SER A 26 -6.65 -2.85 7.68
CA SER A 26 -7.40 -3.82 8.50
C SER A 26 -7.22 -3.56 10.00
N SER A 27 -5.99 -3.28 10.45
CA SER A 27 -5.71 -2.92 11.84
C SER A 27 -6.43 -1.63 12.25
N TYR A 28 -6.38 -0.60 11.40
CA TYR A 28 -7.08 0.67 11.60
C TYR A 28 -8.58 0.46 11.77
N LEU A 29 -9.22 -0.29 10.86
CA LEU A 29 -10.66 -0.60 10.95
C LEU A 29 -11.01 -1.36 12.23
N ARG A 30 -10.16 -2.32 12.63
CA ARG A 30 -10.33 -3.06 13.87
C ARG A 30 -10.22 -2.16 15.10
N ILE A 31 -9.18 -1.33 15.18
CA ILE A 31 -8.98 -0.41 16.31
C ILE A 31 -10.14 0.59 16.37
N ARG A 32 -10.60 1.11 15.23
CA ARG A 32 -11.78 1.96 15.13
C ARG A 32 -13.03 1.28 15.70
N SER A 33 -13.25 0.01 15.39
CA SER A 33 -14.40 -0.74 15.91
C SER A 33 -14.35 -0.98 17.43
N LEU A 34 -13.15 -1.01 18.03
CA LEU A 34 -12.95 -1.27 19.45
C LEU A 34 -12.83 0.02 20.28
N ALA A 35 -12.35 1.10 19.67
CA ALA A 35 -12.10 2.36 20.35
C ALA A 35 -13.41 3.15 20.50
N LYS A 36 -13.90 3.25 21.74
CA LYS A 36 -15.03 4.13 22.11
C LYS A 36 -14.71 5.63 22.05
N SER A 37 -13.43 5.98 21.88
CA SER A 37 -12.96 7.37 21.83
C SER A 37 -12.11 7.61 20.58
N PRO A 38 -12.38 8.67 19.79
CA PRO A 38 -11.60 9.05 18.62
C PRO A 38 -10.18 9.56 18.96
N THR A 39 -9.89 9.82 20.24
CA THR A 39 -8.60 10.33 20.73
C THR A 39 -7.60 9.25 21.13
N ASN A 40 -7.87 7.98 20.80
CA ASN A 40 -6.94 6.89 21.11
C ASN A 40 -5.60 7.09 20.35
N PRO A 41 -4.44 7.15 21.03
CA PRO A 41 -3.15 7.34 20.38
C PRO A 41 -2.83 6.27 19.34
N GLU A 42 -3.24 5.01 19.56
CA GLU A 42 -3.05 3.90 18.60
C GLU A 42 -3.87 4.12 17.32
N LEU A 43 -5.06 4.70 17.44
CA LEU A 43 -5.90 5.03 16.29
C LEU A 43 -5.31 6.19 15.48
N GLN A 44 -4.76 7.20 16.16
CA GLN A 44 -4.11 8.33 15.50
C GLN A 44 -2.82 7.92 14.79
N GLN A 45 -2.01 7.06 15.43
CA GLN A 45 -0.79 6.53 14.84
C GLN A 45 -1.10 5.67 13.61
N SER A 46 -1.99 4.67 13.73
CA SER A 46 -2.36 3.80 12.60
C SER A 46 -2.97 4.57 11.44
N ARG A 47 -3.76 5.62 11.73
CA ARG A 47 -4.25 6.56 10.72
C ARG A 47 -3.10 7.30 10.02
N SER A 48 -2.19 7.90 10.78
CA SER A 48 -1.10 8.70 10.20
C SER A 48 -0.17 7.88 9.32
N GLU A 49 0.13 6.64 9.74
CA GLU A 49 0.94 5.70 8.97
C GLU A 49 0.22 5.31 7.67
N LEU A 50 -1.07 4.97 7.74
CA LEU A 50 -1.88 4.66 6.56
C LEU A 50 -2.00 5.87 5.62
N GLU A 51 -2.24 7.06 6.15
CA GLU A 51 -2.37 8.30 5.36
C GLU A 51 -1.09 8.64 4.59
N THR A 52 0.07 8.39 5.21
CA THR A 52 1.39 8.54 4.57
C THR A 52 1.52 7.55 3.41
N ASN A 53 1.30 6.25 3.67
CA ASN A 53 1.43 5.23 2.63
C ASN A 53 0.42 5.42 1.47
N LEU A 54 -0.82 5.81 1.76
CA LEU A 54 -1.82 6.10 0.73
C LEU A 54 -1.44 7.33 -0.12
N THR A 55 -0.74 8.29 0.48
CA THR A 55 -0.22 9.47 -0.24
C THR A 55 0.91 9.08 -1.18
N ASP A 56 1.87 8.29 -0.71
CA ASP A 56 2.96 7.76 -1.52
C ASP A 56 2.42 6.90 -2.67
N LEU A 57 1.52 5.95 -2.36
CA LEU A 57 0.85 5.11 -3.37
C LEU A 57 0.11 5.93 -4.43
N SER A 58 -0.53 7.02 -4.05
CA SER A 58 -1.24 7.85 -5.01
C SER A 58 -0.31 8.62 -5.94
N ALA A 59 0.84 9.08 -5.44
CA ALA A 59 1.83 9.74 -6.26
C ALA A 59 2.43 8.75 -7.28
N ASP A 60 2.83 7.56 -6.81
CA ASP A 60 3.36 6.51 -7.69
C ASP A 60 2.31 6.06 -8.73
N LEU A 61 1.04 5.98 -8.32
CA LEU A 61 -0.04 5.62 -9.23
C LEU A 61 -0.30 6.69 -10.30
N ASP A 62 -0.25 7.98 -9.94
CA ASP A 62 -0.40 9.08 -10.89
C ASP A 62 0.70 9.02 -11.97
N ASP A 63 1.94 8.74 -11.56
CA ASP A 63 3.07 8.52 -12.48
C ASP A 63 2.84 7.29 -13.39
N LEU A 64 2.31 6.19 -12.84
CA LEU A 64 1.96 5.01 -13.62
C LEU A 64 0.81 5.30 -14.61
N ILE A 65 -0.22 6.06 -14.23
CA ILE A 65 -1.31 6.48 -15.11
C ILE A 65 -0.75 7.29 -16.28
N GLU A 66 0.13 8.26 -16.01
CA GLU A 66 0.75 9.07 -17.05
C GLU A 66 1.59 8.22 -18.00
N SER A 67 2.37 7.27 -17.45
CA SER A 67 3.18 6.36 -18.26
C SER A 67 2.33 5.47 -19.17
N VAL A 68 1.22 4.92 -18.69
CA VAL A 68 0.30 4.10 -19.50
C VAL A 68 -0.32 4.96 -20.58
N ARG A 69 -0.75 6.18 -20.25
CA ARG A 69 -1.34 7.11 -21.22
C ARG A 69 -0.37 7.53 -22.32
N ALA A 70 0.92 7.66 -22.01
CA ALA A 70 1.97 7.93 -23.00
C ALA A 70 2.18 6.71 -23.92
N VAL A 71 2.20 5.51 -23.35
CA VAL A 71 2.36 4.25 -24.10
C VAL A 71 1.14 3.95 -24.97
N GLU A 72 -0.08 4.25 -24.52
CA GLU A 72 -1.33 4.04 -25.28
C GLU A 72 -1.35 4.81 -26.61
N GLN A 73 -0.64 5.94 -26.71
CA GLN A 73 -0.61 6.75 -27.93
C GLN A 73 0.27 6.15 -29.02
N ASP A 74 1.39 5.51 -28.66
CA ASP A 74 2.31 4.88 -29.62
C ASP A 74 3.02 3.66 -29.00
N PRO A 75 2.34 2.50 -28.85
CA PRO A 75 2.92 1.32 -28.21
C PRO A 75 4.16 0.78 -28.92
N TYR A 76 4.19 0.87 -30.25
CA TYR A 76 5.26 0.33 -31.09
C TYR A 76 6.57 1.12 -30.94
N ARG A 77 6.50 2.43 -30.63
CA ARG A 77 7.70 3.23 -30.32
C ARG A 77 8.45 2.73 -29.10
N TYR A 78 7.72 2.16 -28.15
CA TYR A 78 8.28 1.62 -26.91
C TYR A 78 8.55 0.10 -27.01
N GLY A 79 8.31 -0.52 -28.16
CA GLY A 79 8.51 -1.96 -28.35
C GLY A 79 7.53 -2.82 -27.55
N LEU A 80 6.38 -2.27 -27.16
CA LEU A 80 5.40 -2.95 -26.32
C LEU A 80 4.29 -3.60 -27.15
N GLU A 81 3.87 -4.80 -26.76
CA GLU A 81 2.70 -5.46 -27.33
C GLU A 81 1.40 -4.83 -26.79
N LEU A 82 0.34 -4.77 -27.61
CA LEU A 82 -0.95 -4.21 -27.18
C LEU A 82 -1.52 -4.93 -25.95
N GLU A 83 -1.26 -6.23 -25.82
CA GLU A 83 -1.69 -7.01 -24.66
C GLU A 83 -1.00 -6.52 -23.37
N GLU A 84 0.28 -6.18 -23.46
CA GLU A 84 1.03 -5.62 -22.33
C GLU A 84 0.48 -4.26 -21.91
N VAL A 85 0.18 -3.38 -22.87
CA VAL A 85 -0.46 -2.09 -22.57
C VAL A 85 -1.81 -2.28 -21.86
N SER A 86 -2.61 -3.24 -22.33
CA SER A 86 -3.89 -3.58 -21.69
C SER A 86 -3.69 -4.08 -20.25
N ARG A 87 -2.68 -4.91 -20.00
CA ARG A 87 -2.34 -5.37 -18.63
C ARG A 87 -1.97 -4.21 -17.71
N ARG A 88 -1.12 -3.28 -18.18
CA ARG A 88 -0.71 -2.10 -17.41
C ARG A 88 -1.90 -1.21 -17.06
N ARG A 89 -2.79 -1.00 -18.03
CA ARG A 89 -4.03 -0.24 -17.82
C ARG A 89 -4.92 -0.89 -16.77
N GLN A 90 -5.12 -2.20 -16.86
CA GLN A 90 -5.95 -2.93 -15.89
C GLN A 90 -5.37 -2.83 -14.48
N LEU A 91 -4.07 -3.07 -14.32
CA LEU A 91 -3.38 -2.94 -13.03
C LEU A 91 -3.61 -1.57 -12.39
N VAL A 92 -3.38 -0.50 -13.16
CA VAL A 92 -3.51 0.88 -12.67
C VAL A 92 -4.94 1.19 -12.26
N ASN A 93 -5.94 0.69 -13.00
CA ASN A 93 -7.35 0.85 -12.63
C ASN A 93 -7.70 0.07 -11.36
N ASP A 94 -7.24 -1.17 -11.24
CA ASP A 94 -7.55 -2.04 -10.10
C ASP A 94 -6.92 -1.48 -8.81
N VAL A 95 -5.63 -1.14 -8.86
CA VAL A 95 -4.90 -0.52 -7.72
C VAL A 95 -5.48 0.85 -7.39
N GLY A 96 -5.82 1.66 -8.40
CA GLY A 96 -6.43 2.97 -8.19
C GLY A 96 -7.78 2.91 -7.50
N ALA A 97 -8.63 1.95 -7.89
CA ALA A 97 -9.91 1.73 -7.23
C ALA A 97 -9.73 1.30 -5.76
N GLU A 98 -8.73 0.47 -5.48
CA GLU A 98 -8.42 0.01 -4.11
C GLU A 98 -7.92 1.16 -3.21
N VAL A 99 -6.96 1.96 -3.70
CA VAL A 99 -6.41 3.11 -2.97
C VAL A 99 -7.48 4.17 -2.71
N GLU A 100 -8.32 4.46 -3.70
CA GLU A 100 -9.40 5.43 -3.54
C GLU A 100 -10.45 4.95 -2.53
N ASN A 101 -10.78 3.65 -2.53
CA ASN A 101 -11.69 3.09 -1.54
C ASN A 101 -11.12 3.23 -0.10
N MET A 102 -9.83 2.91 0.09
CA MET A 102 -9.17 3.09 1.39
C MET A 102 -9.16 4.56 1.84
N ARG A 103 -8.95 5.51 0.91
CA ARG A 103 -9.03 6.95 1.20
C ARG A 103 -10.43 7.41 1.59
N LEU A 104 -11.45 6.98 0.85
CA LEU A 104 -12.83 7.34 1.15
C LEU A 104 -13.27 6.82 2.53
N GLU A 105 -12.87 5.59 2.87
CA GLU A 105 -13.14 5.02 4.20
C GLU A 105 -12.41 5.76 5.34
N LEU A 106 -11.17 6.20 5.09
CA LEU A 106 -10.42 7.02 6.03
C LEU A 106 -11.10 8.39 6.24
N GLN A 107 -11.52 9.04 5.16
CA GLN A 107 -12.18 10.35 5.22
C GLN A 107 -13.55 10.28 5.90
N ARG A 108 -14.36 9.26 5.59
CA ARG A 108 -15.65 9.02 6.26
C ARG A 108 -15.48 8.92 7.77
N ALA A 109 -14.44 8.23 8.23
CA ALA A 109 -14.15 8.10 9.65
C ALA A 109 -13.85 9.44 10.33
N VAL A 110 -13.14 10.35 9.63
CA VAL A 110 -12.87 11.70 10.13
C VAL A 110 -14.16 12.51 10.22
N SER A 111 -15.00 12.50 9.17
CA SER A 111 -16.26 13.24 9.19
C SER A 111 -17.22 12.78 10.28
N THR A 112 -17.31 11.47 10.54
CA THR A 112 -18.11 10.95 11.66
C THR A 112 -17.59 11.39 13.03
N ALA A 113 -16.26 11.50 13.19
CA ALA A 113 -15.67 11.99 14.42
C ALA A 113 -15.91 13.51 14.61
N ASP A 114 -15.85 14.30 13.53
CA ASP A 114 -16.10 15.75 13.57
C ASP A 114 -17.57 16.07 13.85
N HIS A 115 -18.52 15.29 13.32
CA HIS A 115 -19.94 15.44 13.65
C HIS A 115 -20.23 15.14 15.13
N GLN A 116 -19.51 14.20 15.74
CA GLN A 116 -19.61 13.91 17.17
C GLN A 116 -19.01 15.01 18.05
N HIS A 117 -18.01 15.74 17.53
CA HIS A 117 -17.39 16.88 18.22
C HIS A 117 -18.20 18.18 18.09
N ASN A 118 -18.88 18.39 16.96
CA ASN A 118 -19.69 19.59 16.69
C ASN A 118 -21.18 19.46 17.07
N ALA A 119 -21.63 18.25 17.41
CA ALA A 119 -22.85 18.03 18.19
C ALA A 119 -22.64 18.29 19.70
N GLY A 120 -21.46 18.83 20.08
CA GLY A 120 -21.19 19.36 21.40
C GLY A 120 -22.02 20.61 21.68
N LEU A 121 -23.18 20.39 22.30
CA LEU A 121 -23.86 21.24 23.29
C LEU A 121 -23.95 22.75 22.96
N PRO A 122 -25.16 23.32 22.78
CA PRO A 122 -25.33 24.77 22.84
C PRO A 122 -24.67 25.31 24.12
N ASN A 123 -23.90 26.38 23.98
CA ASN A 123 -23.16 26.98 25.09
C ASN A 123 -24.18 27.31 26.21
N PRO A 124 -23.96 26.93 27.48
CA PRO A 124 -24.90 27.24 28.56
C PRO A 124 -25.20 28.75 28.69
N ALA A 125 -24.31 29.59 28.15
CA ALA A 125 -24.49 31.03 28.06
C ALA A 125 -25.61 31.46 27.10
N ASP A 126 -25.98 30.64 26.11
CA ASP A 126 -27.08 30.94 25.16
C ASP A 126 -28.46 30.72 25.80
N PHE A 127 -28.54 30.01 26.95
CA PHE A 127 -29.77 29.85 27.74
C PHE A 127 -29.87 30.83 28.92
N ALA A 128 -28.84 31.64 29.15
CA ALA A 128 -28.79 32.58 30.27
C ALA A 128 -29.47 33.94 29.96
N ASP A 129 -29.89 34.17 28.71
CA ASP A 129 -30.38 35.47 28.23
C ASP A 129 -31.92 35.62 28.22
N ASP A 130 -32.68 34.60 28.64
CA ASP A 130 -34.16 34.62 28.60
C ASP A 130 -34.81 34.64 30.00
N SER A 131 -34.18 35.28 30.97
CA SER A 131 -34.77 35.50 32.31
C SER A 131 -34.57 36.92 32.81
N GLU A 132 -35.08 37.88 32.04
CA GLU A 132 -35.50 39.18 32.58
C GLU A 132 -37.03 39.23 32.61
N GLY A 133 -37.63 38.80 33.73
CA GLY A 133 -39.08 38.83 33.90
C GLY A 133 -39.60 38.28 35.22
N GLU A 134 -39.65 39.16 36.21
CA GLU A 134 -40.63 39.19 37.31
C GLU A 134 -40.33 38.41 38.62
N GLU A 135 -40.78 39.08 39.68
CA GLU A 135 -40.38 39.03 41.07
C GLU A 135 -41.12 37.97 41.93
N GLU A 136 -40.51 37.71 43.09
CA GLU A 136 -41.13 37.33 44.37
C GLU A 136 -41.83 35.97 44.56
N GLY A 137 -41.37 35.23 45.59
CA GLY A 137 -42.23 34.29 46.32
C GLY A 137 -41.59 32.94 46.71
N LEU A 138 -41.08 32.87 47.95
CA LEU A 138 -41.16 31.76 48.91
C LEU A 138 -41.26 30.30 48.39
N GLY A 139 -40.32 29.45 48.82
CA GLY A 139 -40.59 28.01 49.02
C GLY A 139 -39.59 27.07 48.34
N GLY A 140 -38.67 26.54 49.15
CA GLY A 140 -37.65 25.59 48.71
C GLY A 140 -38.17 24.21 48.29
N GLY A 141 -37.32 23.51 47.55
CA GLY A 141 -37.26 22.04 47.53
C GLY A 141 -37.64 21.33 46.23
N GLY A 142 -38.52 21.89 45.39
CA GLY A 142 -39.08 21.15 44.24
C GLY A 142 -38.46 21.42 42.86
N ARG A 143 -37.86 22.60 42.66
CA ARG A 143 -37.46 23.06 41.31
C ARG A 143 -36.12 22.48 40.82
N GLY A 144 -35.24 22.10 41.75
CA GLY A 144 -33.98 21.41 41.42
C GLY A 144 -34.15 19.95 41.02
N ASP A 145 -35.16 19.27 41.57
CA ASP A 145 -35.43 17.85 41.33
C ASP A 145 -36.06 17.63 39.94
N HIS A 146 -36.95 18.54 39.50
CA HIS A 146 -37.49 18.54 38.14
C HIS A 146 -36.44 18.83 37.07
N TYR A 147 -35.50 19.75 37.33
CA TYR A 147 -34.39 20.03 36.43
C TYR A 147 -33.43 18.84 36.34
N ALA A 148 -33.04 18.26 37.48
CA ALA A 148 -32.15 17.10 37.53
C ALA A 148 -32.76 15.86 36.85
N ALA A 149 -34.06 15.63 37.02
CA ALA A 149 -34.77 14.54 36.35
C ALA A 149 -34.84 14.76 34.83
N MET A 150 -35.11 16.00 34.39
CA MET A 150 -35.16 16.34 32.96
C MET A 150 -33.77 16.28 32.31
N GLU A 151 -32.71 16.62 33.05
CA GLU A 151 -31.32 16.52 32.62
C GLU A 151 -30.86 15.05 32.54
N GLN A 152 -31.23 14.20 33.50
CA GLN A 152 -31.02 12.75 33.40
C GLN A 152 -31.75 12.15 32.21
N GLN A 153 -33.00 12.54 31.98
CA GLN A 153 -33.81 12.01 30.89
C GLN A 153 -33.22 12.41 29.53
N ARG A 154 -32.72 13.64 29.42
CA ARG A 154 -32.01 14.13 28.24
C ARG A 154 -30.65 13.45 28.06
N GLN A 155 -29.94 13.12 29.14
CA GLN A 155 -28.68 12.38 29.09
C GLN A 155 -28.89 10.92 28.67
N VAL A 156 -30.01 10.31 29.05
CA VAL A 156 -30.42 8.96 28.59
C VAL A 156 -30.84 8.98 27.13
N GLU A 157 -31.57 10.00 26.69
CA GLU A 157 -31.95 10.18 25.27
C GLU A 157 -30.72 10.37 24.39
N LEU A 158 -29.75 11.18 24.85
CA LEU A 158 -28.47 11.40 24.18
C LEU A 158 -27.59 10.12 24.13
N MET A 159 -27.65 9.27 25.16
CA MET A 159 -27.01 7.95 25.13
C MET A 159 -27.69 7.02 24.12
N HIS A 160 -29.02 7.10 24.01
CA HIS A 160 -29.78 6.25 23.10
C HIS A 160 -29.53 6.59 21.63
N GLU A 161 -29.42 7.88 21.29
CA GLU A 161 -29.09 8.34 19.92
C GLU A 161 -27.67 7.92 19.50
N GLN A 162 -26.72 7.87 20.44
CA GLN A 162 -25.37 7.36 20.17
C GLN A 162 -25.38 5.84 19.97
N ASP A 163 -26.19 5.08 20.72
CA ASP A 163 -26.32 3.63 20.55
C ASP A 163 -26.99 3.25 19.21
N GLU A 164 -27.95 4.04 18.71
CA GLU A 164 -28.58 3.79 17.40
C GLU A 164 -27.63 4.05 16.22
N GLN A 165 -26.75 5.06 16.32
CA GLN A 165 -25.71 5.29 15.31
C GLN A 165 -24.63 4.20 15.31
N LEU A 166 -24.34 3.62 16.47
CA LEU A 166 -23.43 2.47 16.58
C LEU A 166 -23.99 1.25 15.84
N ASP A 167 -25.30 1.03 15.78
CA ASP A 167 -25.89 -0.13 15.08
C ASP A 167 -25.70 -0.08 13.55
N GLY A 168 -25.66 1.14 12.98
CA GLY A 168 -25.30 1.38 11.58
C GLY A 168 -23.80 1.17 11.30
N VAL A 169 -22.95 1.54 12.26
CA VAL A 169 -21.50 1.28 12.21
C VAL A 169 -21.22 -0.21 12.39
N PHE A 170 -21.95 -0.93 13.26
CA PHE A 170 -21.79 -2.38 13.44
C PHE A 170 -22.13 -3.19 12.19
N ARG A 171 -23.13 -2.76 11.39
CA ARG A 171 -23.42 -3.39 10.08
C ARG A 171 -22.33 -3.12 9.05
N THR A 172 -21.83 -1.88 8.98
CA THR A 172 -20.72 -1.52 8.07
C THR A 172 -19.42 -2.18 8.49
N VAL A 173 -19.14 -2.27 9.80
CA VAL A 173 -18.01 -2.98 10.40
C VAL A 173 -18.16 -4.49 10.24
N GLY A 174 -19.37 -5.05 10.27
CA GLY A 174 -19.63 -6.45 9.96
C GLY A 174 -19.19 -6.79 8.53
N ASN A 175 -19.64 -5.98 7.57
CA ASN A 175 -19.25 -6.13 6.17
C ASN A 175 -17.75 -5.86 5.93
N LEU A 176 -17.17 -4.86 6.60
CA LEU A 176 -15.73 -4.58 6.54
C LEU A 176 -14.90 -5.64 7.25
N ARG A 177 -15.42 -6.29 8.30
CA ARG A 177 -14.76 -7.42 8.98
C ARG A 177 -14.76 -8.63 8.08
N ASP A 178 -15.86 -8.90 7.37
CA ASP A 178 -15.93 -9.97 6.40
C ASP A 178 -14.98 -9.69 5.22
N GLN A 179 -14.91 -8.44 4.74
CA GLN A 179 -13.94 -8.02 3.72
C GLN A 179 -12.48 -8.08 4.21
N ALA A 180 -12.20 -7.67 5.44
CA ALA A 180 -10.86 -7.77 6.04
C ALA A 180 -10.43 -9.21 6.30
N ASN A 181 -11.38 -10.10 6.57
CA ASN A 181 -11.15 -11.53 6.74
C ASN A 181 -10.91 -12.21 5.38
N ASP A 182 -11.65 -11.81 4.34
CA ASP A 182 -11.41 -12.25 2.97
C ASP A 182 -10.05 -11.74 2.45
N MET A 183 -9.71 -10.46 2.67
CA MET A 183 -8.35 -9.93 2.38
C MET A 183 -7.27 -10.66 3.21
N GLY A 184 -7.55 -11.00 4.47
CA GLY A 184 -6.63 -11.75 5.32
C GLY A 184 -6.34 -13.16 4.80
N ARG A 185 -7.37 -13.84 4.28
CA ARG A 185 -7.23 -15.15 3.62
C ARG A 185 -6.52 -15.03 2.27
N GLU A 186 -6.77 -13.97 1.52
CA GLU A 186 -6.09 -13.70 0.24
C GLU A 186 -4.60 -13.35 0.44
N LEU A 187 -4.26 -12.68 1.55
CA LEU A 187 -2.89 -12.44 2.01
C LEU A 187 -2.22 -13.73 2.51
N GLU A 188 -2.95 -14.63 3.16
CA GLU A 188 -2.43 -15.95 3.55
C GLU A 188 -2.19 -16.83 2.32
N GLU A 189 -3.05 -16.78 1.30
CA GLU A 189 -2.83 -17.42 -0.01
C GLU A 189 -1.65 -16.80 -0.76
N GLN A 190 -1.45 -15.48 -0.71
CA GLN A 190 -0.27 -14.83 -1.28
C GLN A 190 1.03 -15.11 -0.51
N ALA A 191 0.97 -15.32 0.81
CA ALA A 191 2.10 -15.77 1.62
C ALA A 191 2.51 -17.22 1.29
N VAL A 192 1.57 -18.07 0.88
CA VAL A 192 1.87 -19.43 0.35
C VAL A 192 2.55 -19.34 -1.02
N MET A 193 2.23 -18.34 -1.85
CA MET A 193 2.88 -18.11 -3.15
C MET A 193 4.33 -17.55 -3.04
N ILE A 194 4.71 -16.96 -1.90
CA ILE A 194 6.11 -16.52 -1.64
C ILE A 194 7.06 -17.73 -1.56
N GLY A 195 6.57 -18.92 -1.20
CA GLY A 195 7.37 -20.16 -1.30
C GLY A 195 7.69 -20.57 -2.74
N GLU A 196 6.84 -20.21 -3.70
CA GLU A 196 7.06 -20.47 -5.13
C GLU A 196 8.05 -19.47 -5.75
N VAL A 197 8.05 -18.21 -5.27
CA VAL A 197 9.02 -17.19 -5.69
C VAL A 197 10.43 -17.52 -5.18
N ASP A 198 10.57 -18.01 -3.93
CA ASP A 198 11.87 -18.39 -3.37
C ASP A 198 12.44 -19.65 -4.05
N THR A 199 11.59 -20.65 -4.31
CA THR A 199 12.00 -21.85 -5.07
C THR A 199 12.29 -21.55 -6.54
N LEU A 200 11.59 -20.59 -7.16
CA LEU A 200 11.90 -20.14 -8.51
C LEU A 200 13.21 -19.34 -8.53
N ALA A 201 13.46 -18.49 -7.53
CA ALA A 201 14.71 -17.74 -7.36
C ALA A 201 15.91 -18.68 -7.14
N GLU A 202 15.79 -19.72 -6.32
CA GLU A 202 16.83 -20.76 -6.17
C GLU A 202 17.07 -21.53 -7.48
N ARG A 203 16.01 -21.84 -8.23
CA ARG A 203 16.11 -22.56 -9.51
C ARG A 203 16.74 -21.70 -10.61
N VAL A 204 16.45 -20.41 -10.63
CA VAL A 204 17.07 -19.42 -11.53
C VAL A 204 18.52 -19.16 -11.11
N GLY A 205 18.80 -19.02 -9.81
CA GLY A 205 20.15 -18.87 -9.25
C GLY A 205 21.06 -20.05 -9.58
N GLY A 206 20.56 -21.28 -9.43
CA GLY A 206 21.30 -22.50 -9.81
C GLY A 206 21.58 -22.59 -11.31
N LYS A 207 20.63 -22.18 -12.17
CA LYS A 207 20.83 -22.12 -13.63
C LYS A 207 21.82 -21.02 -14.04
N LEU A 208 21.77 -19.86 -13.41
CA LEU A 208 22.71 -18.76 -13.63
C LEU A 208 24.13 -19.15 -13.20
N GLN A 209 24.29 -19.76 -12.02
CA GLN A 209 25.59 -20.23 -11.54
C GLN A 209 26.16 -21.32 -12.46
N GLY A 210 25.32 -22.25 -12.93
CA GLY A 210 25.70 -23.26 -13.93
C GLY A 210 26.06 -22.64 -15.28
N GLY A 211 25.32 -21.63 -15.74
CA GLY A 211 25.60 -20.89 -16.97
C GLY A 211 26.92 -20.12 -16.89
N MET A 212 27.18 -19.45 -15.76
CA MET A 212 28.40 -18.70 -15.51
C MET A 212 29.63 -19.61 -15.40
N ALA A 213 29.48 -20.81 -14.81
CA ALA A 213 30.54 -21.82 -14.80
C ALA A 213 30.88 -22.33 -16.21
N ARG A 214 29.85 -22.57 -17.05
CA ARG A 214 30.04 -22.95 -18.46
C ARG A 214 30.67 -21.82 -19.27
N LEU A 215 30.24 -20.58 -19.07
CA LEU A 215 30.82 -19.39 -19.72
C LEU A 215 32.30 -19.24 -19.36
N LYS A 216 32.64 -19.35 -18.07
CA LYS A 216 34.03 -19.32 -17.58
C LYS A 216 34.87 -20.45 -18.20
N HIS A 217 34.30 -21.64 -18.32
CA HIS A 217 34.98 -22.79 -18.95
C HIS A 217 35.20 -22.57 -20.46
N ILE A 218 34.20 -22.00 -21.16
CA ILE A 218 34.30 -21.69 -22.59
C ILE A 218 35.33 -20.59 -22.84
N VAL A 219 35.31 -19.50 -22.06
CA VAL A 219 36.29 -18.41 -22.17
C VAL A 219 37.71 -18.94 -21.98
N ARG A 220 37.93 -19.74 -20.92
CA ARG A 220 39.24 -20.34 -20.64
C ARG A 220 39.73 -21.25 -21.77
N LYS A 221 38.86 -22.13 -22.26
CA LYS A 221 39.19 -23.11 -23.32
C LYS A 221 39.47 -22.43 -24.67
N ASN A 222 38.79 -21.31 -24.94
CA ASN A 222 38.98 -20.54 -26.15
C ASN A 222 40.32 -19.77 -26.11
N GLU A 223 40.64 -19.15 -24.97
CA GLU A 223 41.90 -18.42 -24.76
C GLU A 223 43.12 -19.35 -24.87
N ASP A 224 43.08 -20.54 -24.25
CA ASP A 224 44.18 -21.51 -24.28
C ASP A 224 44.44 -22.07 -25.69
N SER A 225 43.40 -22.25 -26.51
CA SER A 225 43.53 -22.83 -27.86
C SER A 225 44.17 -21.85 -28.85
N TYR A 226 43.76 -20.57 -28.84
CA TYR A 226 44.34 -19.56 -29.74
C TYR A 226 45.76 -19.15 -29.31
N SER A 227 46.01 -19.07 -28.00
CA SER A 227 47.34 -18.75 -27.48
C SER A 227 48.35 -19.86 -27.80
N SER A 228 47.98 -21.13 -27.59
CA SER A 228 48.85 -22.28 -27.89
C SER A 228 49.16 -22.40 -29.38
N PHE A 229 48.19 -22.11 -30.27
CA PHE A 229 48.41 -22.12 -31.71
C PHE A 229 49.37 -21.01 -32.17
N CYS A 230 49.23 -19.80 -31.61
CA CYS A 230 50.10 -18.67 -31.93
C CYS A 230 51.55 -18.94 -31.49
N ILE A 231 51.75 -19.49 -30.29
CA ILE A 231 53.09 -19.87 -29.79
C ILE A 231 53.73 -20.95 -30.67
N ALA A 232 52.97 -21.98 -31.05
CA ALA A 232 53.47 -23.05 -31.92
C ALA A 232 53.89 -22.53 -33.31
N LEU A 233 53.12 -21.60 -33.89
CA LEU A 233 53.45 -20.96 -35.16
C LEU A 233 54.73 -20.11 -35.06
N LEU A 234 54.88 -19.32 -34.00
CA LEU A 234 56.10 -18.52 -33.76
C LEU A 234 57.35 -19.40 -33.63
N ILE A 235 57.27 -20.52 -32.90
CA ILE A 235 58.38 -21.47 -32.77
C ILE A 235 58.74 -22.08 -34.13
N PHE A 236 57.75 -22.47 -34.93
CA PHE A 236 57.98 -23.04 -36.26
C PHE A 236 58.71 -22.06 -37.19
N VAL A 237 58.30 -20.79 -37.21
CA VAL A 237 58.97 -19.74 -37.99
C VAL A 237 60.40 -19.52 -37.51
N LEU A 238 60.63 -19.50 -36.19
CA LEU A 238 61.97 -19.36 -35.62
C LEU A 238 62.89 -20.52 -36.03
N VAL A 239 62.39 -21.76 -35.98
CA VAL A 239 63.15 -22.94 -36.42
C VAL A 239 63.49 -22.87 -37.91
N LEU A 240 62.55 -22.44 -38.76
CA LEU A 240 62.82 -22.24 -40.19
C LEU A 240 63.90 -21.18 -40.44
N LEU A 241 63.84 -20.05 -39.72
CA LEU A 241 64.88 -19.03 -39.81
C LEU A 241 66.25 -19.56 -39.36
N LEU A 242 66.29 -20.36 -38.29
CA LEU A 242 67.54 -20.96 -37.81
C LEU A 242 68.13 -21.93 -38.84
N ILE A 243 67.31 -22.80 -39.44
CA ILE A 243 67.76 -23.72 -40.49
C ILE A 243 68.28 -22.94 -41.70
N LEU A 244 67.59 -21.88 -42.11
CA LEU A 244 67.99 -21.03 -43.22
C LEU A 244 69.34 -20.34 -42.94
N VAL A 245 69.57 -19.86 -41.73
CA VAL A 245 70.84 -19.23 -41.33
C VAL A 245 71.99 -20.24 -41.24
N ILE A 246 71.74 -21.50 -40.85
CA ILE A 246 72.79 -22.53 -40.83
C ILE A 246 73.11 -23.05 -42.23
N ALA A 247 72.10 -23.11 -43.11
CA ALA A 247 72.25 -23.61 -44.47
C ALA A 247 72.90 -22.60 -45.44
N LEU A 248 72.95 -21.32 -45.07
CA LEU A 248 73.46 -20.20 -45.87
C LEU A 248 74.80 -19.71 -45.32
#